data_AF-A0A1A2B4E4-F1
#
_entry.id   AF-A0A1A2B4E4-F1
#
_cell.length_a   1.000
_cell.length_b   1.000
_cell.length_c   1.000
_cell.angle_alpha   90.00
_cell.angle_beta   90.00
_cell.angle_gamma   90.00
#
_symmetry.space_group_name_H-M   'P 1'
#
loop_
_entity.id
_entity.type
_entity.pdbx_description
1 polymer ?
#
loop_
_entity_poly.entity_id
_entity_poly.type
_entity_poly.pdbx_seq_one_letter_code
_entity_poly.pdbx_strand_id
1 'polypeptide(L)'
;MPESEGLNEGQVFAGYTIIRRLGSGGMGQVYLAQHPRLPRRDALKILPRELTENDEFRQRFNREADLAASLYNEHIVGIHDRGEYDGQLWISMDYVEGTDAAKLQRTKYPSGMPKADVVEIISAVADALDYAHERGLLHRDVKPANILLTDASPRRRILLADFGIARELGDISGLTATNMLVGTTAYCAPEQLQGADLDGRADQYALGCTAFDLLAGSAPFRHSNPAVVITQHLSTPPPNISERRPELADLDGPLTTALAKKPEDRYPTCADFAAALGSQLSTAESEVAAGPTTVIPAPTEVIAKPRGAPAPPPTARGGSRGPAVAIGALVAVAVVAVGAYFGVRALGTRNHQHHNATAPAQSAAPPAPGGAAAPPSNTAIKLSGQITDQVGVLGPLEYDAVNRALTRLYDGRSTRLWVVYVQTFGGLKPFKWAENAMVANNFTDSDAILAIATEGPAFSFRVPNAVITGKAIDLEMIRRDRISPAVFRHEWARAAIAAAQGLDVAPS
;
A
#
# COMPACT_ATOMS: atom_id res chain seq x y z
N MET A 1 -6.10 25.90 25.93
CA MET A 1 -6.04 25.20 24.62
C MET A 1 -6.08 26.30 23.57
N PRO A 2 -4.99 26.64 22.86
CA PRO A 2 -5.14 27.57 21.75
C PRO A 2 -5.72 26.79 20.56
N GLU A 3 -6.80 27.30 20.00
CA GLU A 3 -7.35 26.87 18.72
C GLU A 3 -6.27 26.98 17.65
N SER A 4 -6.05 25.95 16.85
CA SER A 4 -5.07 25.98 15.75
C SER A 4 -5.45 27.09 14.76
N GLU A 5 -4.61 28.13 14.64
CA GLU A 5 -4.75 29.28 13.72
C GLU A 5 -4.95 28.80 12.28
N GLY A 6 -6.18 28.82 11.79
CA GLY A 6 -6.47 28.78 10.37
C GLY A 6 -6.54 30.20 9.80
N LEU A 7 -6.36 30.35 8.49
CA LEU A 7 -6.55 31.63 7.83
C LEU A 7 -8.01 32.11 7.90
N ASN A 8 -8.19 33.41 8.10
CA ASN A 8 -9.49 34.07 8.15
C ASN A 8 -9.97 34.51 6.76
N GLU A 9 -11.29 34.71 6.60
CA GLU A 9 -11.85 35.33 5.40
C GLU A 9 -11.27 36.74 5.18
N GLY A 10 -10.91 37.05 3.93
CA GLY A 10 -10.24 38.28 3.52
C GLY A 10 -8.72 38.30 3.73
N GLN A 11 -8.14 37.33 4.46
CA GLN A 11 -6.70 37.22 4.61
C GLN A 11 -6.03 36.85 3.27
N VAL A 12 -4.82 37.36 3.03
CA VAL A 12 -4.03 37.04 1.83
C VAL A 12 -2.94 36.04 2.19
N PHE A 13 -2.80 34.97 1.39
CA PHE A 13 -1.75 33.97 1.53
C PHE A 13 -1.19 33.63 0.14
N ALA A 14 0.12 33.74 -0.06
CA ALA A 14 0.76 33.55 -1.37
C ALA A 14 0.11 34.37 -2.52
N GLY A 15 -0.45 35.54 -2.20
CA GLY A 15 -1.19 36.40 -3.12
C GLY A 15 -2.68 36.03 -3.32
N TYR A 16 -3.12 34.86 -2.87
CA TYR A 16 -4.52 34.45 -2.92
C TYR A 16 -5.31 35.05 -1.76
N THR A 17 -6.49 35.61 -2.03
CA THR A 17 -7.37 36.13 -0.98
C THR A 17 -8.34 35.05 -0.52
N ILE A 18 -8.29 34.66 0.75
CA ILE A 18 -9.13 33.61 1.32
C ILE A 18 -10.59 34.07 1.35
N ILE A 19 -11.48 33.25 0.79
CA ILE A 19 -12.94 33.45 0.84
C ILE A 19 -13.51 32.67 2.01
N ARG A 20 -13.23 31.37 2.11
CA ARG A 20 -13.70 30.53 3.22
C ARG A 20 -12.92 29.22 3.30
N ARG A 21 -12.93 28.56 4.46
CA ARG A 21 -12.40 27.20 4.60
C ARG A 21 -13.33 26.18 3.91
N LEU A 22 -12.74 25.27 3.14
CA LEU A 22 -13.42 24.12 2.52
C LEU A 22 -13.31 22.86 3.38
N GLY A 23 -12.15 22.63 4.00
CA GLY A 23 -11.89 21.47 4.84
C GLY A 23 -10.59 21.56 5.62
N SER A 24 -10.38 20.60 6.52
CA SER A 24 -9.17 20.46 7.33
C SER A 24 -8.92 18.99 7.66
N GLY A 25 -7.67 18.55 7.63
CA GLY A 25 -7.27 17.20 8.02
C GLY A 25 -5.77 17.10 8.33
N GLY A 26 -5.27 15.88 8.52
CA GLY A 26 -3.86 15.63 8.85
C GLY A 26 -2.86 16.07 7.77
N MET A 27 -3.33 16.30 6.54
CA MET A 27 -2.52 16.79 5.41
C MET A 27 -2.68 18.29 5.14
N GLY A 28 -3.25 19.02 6.09
CA GLY A 28 -3.40 20.46 6.02
C GLY A 28 -4.84 20.95 5.87
N GLN A 29 -4.96 22.21 5.50
CA GLN A 29 -6.22 22.94 5.40
C GLN A 29 -6.45 23.33 3.95
N VAL A 30 -7.71 23.21 3.50
CA VAL A 30 -8.11 23.59 2.15
C VAL A 30 -9.05 24.77 2.23
N TYR A 31 -8.76 25.80 1.44
CA TYR A 31 -9.50 27.05 1.39
C TYR A 31 -10.02 27.31 -0.01
N LEU A 32 -11.20 27.91 -0.10
CA LEU A 32 -11.63 28.59 -1.32
C LEU A 32 -10.96 29.95 -1.31
N ALA A 33 -10.22 30.28 -2.36
CA ALA A 33 -9.52 31.54 -2.46
C ALA A 33 -9.71 32.21 -3.82
N GLN A 34 -9.73 33.54 -3.83
CA GLN A 34 -9.74 34.34 -5.05
C GLN A 34 -8.33 34.38 -5.62
N HIS A 35 -8.18 34.05 -6.91
CA HIS A 35 -6.89 34.13 -7.59
C HIS A 35 -6.43 35.61 -7.69
N PRO A 36 -5.13 35.93 -7.45
CA PRO A 36 -4.64 37.31 -7.36
C PRO A 36 -4.83 38.16 -8.62
N ARG A 37 -4.84 37.52 -9.79
CA ARG A 37 -4.75 38.19 -11.11
C ARG A 37 -5.85 37.81 -12.09
N LEU A 38 -6.60 36.74 -11.81
CA LEU A 38 -7.54 36.15 -12.75
C LEU A 38 -8.93 36.15 -12.11
N PRO A 39 -10.00 36.36 -12.87
CA PRO A 39 -11.37 36.37 -12.36
C PRO A 39 -11.88 34.93 -12.12
N ARG A 40 -11.13 34.13 -11.38
CA ARG A 40 -11.47 32.75 -11.00
C ARG A 40 -11.21 32.49 -9.53
N ARG A 41 -11.78 31.40 -9.02
CA ARG A 41 -11.59 30.92 -7.65
C ARG A 41 -10.84 29.60 -7.71
N ASP A 42 -9.89 29.44 -6.81
CA ASP A 42 -9.04 28.24 -6.72
C ASP A 42 -9.25 27.60 -5.35
N ALA A 43 -9.08 26.27 -5.28
CA ALA A 43 -8.93 25.58 -4.01
C ALA A 43 -7.45 25.63 -3.61
N LEU A 44 -7.16 26.25 -2.48
CA LEU A 44 -5.81 26.44 -1.96
C LEU A 44 -5.59 25.48 -0.78
N LYS A 45 -4.74 24.48 -0.97
CA LYS A 45 -4.32 23.54 0.07
C LYS A 45 -3.02 24.02 0.69
N ILE A 46 -3.02 24.21 2.00
CA ILE A 46 -1.86 24.67 2.78
C ILE A 46 -1.48 23.56 3.74
N LEU A 47 -0.22 23.15 3.69
CA LEU A 47 0.30 22.06 4.51
C LEU A 47 0.68 22.57 5.91
N PRO A 48 0.60 21.70 6.93
CA PRO A 48 1.10 22.02 8.28
C PRO A 48 2.58 22.37 8.25
N ARG A 49 3.01 23.26 9.15
CA ARG A 49 4.42 23.69 9.27
C ARG A 49 5.33 22.51 9.61
N GLU A 50 4.86 21.62 10.47
CA GLU A 50 5.59 20.45 10.94
C GLU A 50 5.99 19.50 9.80
N LEU A 51 5.15 19.40 8.76
CA LEU A 51 5.49 18.63 7.56
C LEU A 51 6.40 19.41 6.60
N THR A 52 6.29 20.73 6.60
CA THR A 52 7.05 21.60 5.69
C THR A 52 8.52 21.77 6.10
N GLU A 53 8.84 21.61 7.39
CA GLU A 53 10.21 21.70 7.94
C GLU A 53 11.07 20.46 7.63
N ASN A 54 10.47 19.36 7.18
CA ASN A 54 11.21 18.17 6.77
C ASN A 54 11.66 18.31 5.30
N ASP A 55 12.97 18.44 5.07
CA ASP A 55 13.56 18.62 3.73
C ASP A 55 13.29 17.44 2.77
N GLU A 56 13.26 16.21 3.28
CA GLU A 56 12.95 15.03 2.47
C GLU A 56 11.49 15.06 2.00
N PHE A 57 10.58 15.38 2.92
CA PHE A 57 9.17 15.57 2.61
C PHE A 57 8.98 16.67 1.58
N ARG A 58 9.66 17.81 1.75
CA ARG A 58 9.60 18.96 0.85
C ARG A 58 10.09 18.63 -0.56
N GLN A 59 11.19 17.89 -0.69
CA GLN A 59 11.71 17.46 -1.99
C GLN A 59 10.75 16.49 -2.69
N ARG A 60 10.19 15.52 -1.95
CA ARG A 60 9.18 14.60 -2.48
C ARG A 60 7.92 15.34 -2.90
N PHE A 61 7.44 16.26 -2.06
CA PHE A 61 6.28 17.10 -2.35
C PHE A 61 6.46 17.87 -3.65
N ASN A 62 7.58 18.56 -3.84
CA ASN A 62 7.83 19.30 -5.07
C ASN A 62 7.86 18.37 -6.29
N ARG A 63 8.51 17.20 -6.18
CA ARG A 63 8.59 16.22 -7.27
C ARG A 63 7.23 15.65 -7.65
N GLU A 64 6.44 15.22 -6.66
CA GLU A 64 5.11 14.65 -6.90
C GLU A 64 4.12 15.73 -7.34
N ALA A 65 4.24 16.96 -6.83
CA ALA A 65 3.43 18.10 -7.28
C ALA A 65 3.73 18.45 -8.75
N ASP A 66 4.99 18.41 -9.18
CA ASP A 66 5.38 18.66 -10.56
C ASP A 66 4.83 17.60 -11.52
N LEU A 67 4.87 16.32 -11.11
CA LEU A 67 4.24 15.23 -11.87
C LEU A 67 2.73 15.41 -11.92
N ALA A 68 2.09 15.69 -10.79
CA ALA A 68 0.64 15.88 -10.71
C ALA A 68 0.17 17.10 -11.51
N ALA A 69 0.94 18.18 -11.53
CA ALA A 69 0.66 19.38 -12.34
C ALA A 69 0.78 19.14 -13.85
N SER A 70 1.50 18.09 -14.27
CA SER A 70 1.56 17.67 -15.67
C SER A 70 0.33 16.87 -16.14
N LEU A 71 -0.53 16.43 -15.21
CA LEU A 71 -1.69 15.63 -15.55
C LEU A 71 -2.80 16.48 -16.18
N TYR A 72 -3.28 16.04 -17.34
CA TYR A 72 -4.39 16.67 -18.04
C TYR A 72 -5.40 15.60 -18.45
N ASN A 73 -6.42 15.41 -17.61
CA ASN A 73 -7.48 14.42 -17.79
C ASN A 73 -8.80 15.01 -17.25
N GLU A 74 -9.94 14.66 -17.87
CA GLU A 74 -11.26 15.25 -17.52
C GLU A 74 -11.75 14.85 -16.11
N HIS A 75 -11.22 13.74 -15.59
CA HIS A 75 -11.53 13.14 -14.30
C HIS A 75 -10.45 13.40 -13.24
N ILE A 76 -9.50 14.29 -13.47
CA ILE A 76 -8.49 14.71 -12.49
C ILE A 76 -8.67 16.19 -12.17
N VAL A 77 -8.63 16.56 -10.89
CA VAL A 77 -8.58 17.97 -10.47
C VAL A 77 -7.26 18.58 -10.93
N GLY A 78 -7.32 19.61 -11.77
CA GLY A 78 -6.14 20.27 -12.31
C GLY A 78 -5.38 21.03 -11.21
N ILE A 79 -4.05 20.86 -11.18
CA ILE A 79 -3.17 21.66 -10.33
C ILE A 79 -2.69 22.86 -11.14
N HIS A 80 -2.80 24.06 -10.56
CA HIS A 80 -2.43 25.30 -11.21
C HIS A 80 -1.06 25.80 -10.81
N ASP A 81 -0.72 25.67 -9.53
CA ASP A 81 0.51 26.21 -8.99
C ASP A 81 0.86 25.52 -7.66
N ARG A 82 2.13 25.57 -7.29
CA ARG A 82 2.63 25.05 -6.02
C ARG A 82 3.83 25.86 -5.57
N GLY A 83 3.97 26.05 -4.27
CA GLY A 83 5.06 26.86 -3.76
C GLY A 83 5.20 26.80 -2.25
N GLU A 84 5.99 27.75 -1.75
CA GLU A 84 6.18 27.99 -0.33
C GLU A 84 5.84 29.44 -0.03
N TYR A 85 5.16 29.67 1.09
CA TYR A 85 4.89 31.00 1.60
C TYR A 85 4.93 30.96 3.13
N ASP A 86 5.68 31.87 3.74
CA ASP A 86 5.93 31.91 5.19
C ASP A 86 6.36 30.56 5.79
N GLY A 87 7.18 29.78 5.09
CA GLY A 87 7.65 28.48 5.56
C GLY A 87 6.59 27.38 5.52
N GLN A 88 5.53 27.54 4.73
CA GLN A 88 4.48 26.53 4.52
C GLN A 88 4.34 26.20 3.05
N LEU A 89 4.35 24.90 2.73
CA LEU A 89 4.07 24.42 1.38
C LEU A 89 2.59 24.60 1.07
N TRP A 90 2.30 24.97 -0.17
CA TRP A 90 0.94 25.16 -0.65
C TRP A 90 0.77 24.69 -2.09
N ILE A 91 -0.45 24.29 -2.44
CA ILE A 91 -0.87 23.94 -3.80
C ILE A 91 -2.17 24.66 -4.11
N SER A 92 -2.24 25.28 -5.28
CA SER A 92 -3.48 25.81 -5.87
C SER A 92 -4.01 24.84 -6.92
N MET A 93 -5.29 24.54 -6.87
CA MET A 93 -5.97 23.59 -7.77
C MET A 93 -7.36 24.10 -8.19
N ASP A 94 -7.95 23.45 -9.19
CA ASP A 94 -9.30 23.76 -9.64
C ASP A 94 -10.28 23.74 -8.46
N TYR A 95 -11.06 24.81 -8.30
CA TYR A 95 -12.21 24.78 -7.41
C TYR A 95 -13.39 24.08 -8.11
N VAL A 96 -13.75 22.89 -7.63
CA VAL A 96 -14.93 22.15 -8.09
C VAL A 96 -16.14 22.55 -7.25
N GLU A 97 -17.09 23.24 -7.87
CA GLU A 97 -18.38 23.55 -7.24
C GLU A 97 -19.26 22.29 -7.22
N GLY A 98 -19.47 21.72 -6.03
CA GLY A 98 -20.20 20.46 -5.86
C GLY A 98 -20.04 19.87 -4.47
N THR A 99 -20.09 18.54 -4.40
CA THR A 99 -19.91 17.75 -3.16
C THR A 99 -18.88 16.64 -3.40
N ASP A 100 -18.32 16.08 -2.34
CA ASP A 100 -17.61 14.81 -2.42
C ASP A 100 -18.57 13.61 -2.34
N ALA A 101 -18.14 12.45 -2.84
CA ALA A 101 -18.94 11.22 -2.87
C ALA A 101 -19.26 10.70 -1.45
N ALA A 102 -18.38 10.89 -0.46
CA ALA A 102 -18.64 10.50 0.92
C ALA A 102 -19.80 11.30 1.54
N LYS A 103 -19.83 12.62 1.30
CA LYS A 103 -20.89 13.51 1.75
C LYS A 103 -22.19 13.18 1.03
N LEU A 104 -22.17 12.98 -0.28
CA LEU A 104 -23.34 12.58 -1.04
C LEU A 104 -23.94 11.27 -0.51
N GLN A 105 -23.10 10.25 -0.29
CA GLN A 105 -23.50 8.96 0.29
C GLN A 105 -24.20 9.18 1.62
N ARG A 106 -23.55 9.88 2.55
CA ARG A 106 -24.09 10.12 3.89
C ARG A 106 -25.42 10.89 3.88
N THR A 107 -25.58 11.87 2.98
CA THR A 107 -26.77 12.73 2.98
C THR A 107 -27.93 12.17 2.15
N LYS A 108 -27.66 11.47 1.05
CA LYS A 108 -28.68 11.03 0.09
C LYS A 108 -28.83 9.51 0.02
N TYR A 109 -27.76 8.76 0.26
CA TYR A 109 -27.71 7.31 0.05
C TYR A 109 -27.05 6.56 1.24
N PRO A 110 -27.53 6.72 2.47
CA PRO A 110 -26.87 6.17 3.66
C PRO A 110 -26.81 4.64 3.66
N SER A 111 -27.69 3.97 2.92
CA SER A 111 -27.70 2.50 2.76
C SER A 111 -26.99 2.03 1.49
N GLY A 112 -26.32 2.93 0.76
CA GLY A 112 -25.67 2.66 -0.53
C GLY A 112 -26.36 3.33 -1.72
N MET A 113 -25.57 3.70 -2.71
CA MET A 113 -25.99 4.38 -3.94
C MET A 113 -26.56 3.39 -4.98
N PRO A 114 -27.36 3.88 -5.95
CA PRO A 114 -27.75 3.07 -7.10
C PRO A 114 -26.54 2.52 -7.85
N LYS A 115 -26.64 1.26 -8.30
CA LYS A 115 -25.55 0.56 -9.01
C LYS A 115 -25.02 1.37 -10.20
N ALA A 116 -25.92 1.93 -11.02
CA ALA A 116 -25.55 2.74 -12.18
C ALA A 116 -24.72 3.97 -11.80
N ASP A 117 -25.12 4.71 -10.76
CA ASP A 117 -24.38 5.87 -10.24
C ASP A 117 -22.96 5.46 -9.78
N VAL A 118 -22.82 4.31 -9.12
CA VAL A 118 -21.49 3.84 -8.67
C VAL A 118 -20.63 3.42 -9.84
N VAL A 119 -21.17 2.69 -10.82
CA VAL A 119 -20.41 2.30 -12.02
C VAL A 119 -19.93 3.53 -12.79
N GLU A 120 -20.76 4.57 -12.93
CA GLU A 120 -20.36 5.85 -13.54
C GLU A 120 -19.17 6.47 -12.79
N ILE A 121 -19.24 6.56 -11.46
CA ILE A 121 -18.17 7.10 -10.62
C ILE A 121 -16.89 6.28 -10.73
N ILE A 122 -16.99 4.95 -10.59
CA ILE A 122 -15.82 4.07 -10.59
C ILE A 122 -15.16 4.03 -11.96
N SER A 123 -15.92 4.13 -13.06
CA SER A 123 -15.36 4.20 -14.41
C SER A 123 -14.57 5.49 -14.63
N ALA A 124 -15.10 6.63 -14.20
CA ALA A 124 -14.39 7.92 -14.28
C ALA A 124 -13.10 7.93 -13.45
N VAL A 125 -13.15 7.39 -12.22
CA VAL A 125 -11.97 7.33 -11.35
C VAL A 125 -10.95 6.31 -11.85
N ALA A 126 -11.39 5.20 -12.45
CA ALA A 126 -10.50 4.23 -13.08
C ALA A 126 -9.69 4.85 -14.23
N ASP A 127 -10.34 5.60 -15.11
CA ASP A 127 -9.67 6.34 -16.19
C ASP A 127 -8.62 7.34 -15.66
N ALA A 128 -8.98 8.11 -14.63
CA ALA A 128 -8.05 9.02 -13.96
C ALA A 128 -6.83 8.31 -13.37
N LEU A 129 -7.03 7.15 -12.74
CA LEU A 129 -5.95 6.38 -12.11
C LEU A 129 -5.00 5.79 -13.15
N ASP A 130 -5.54 5.10 -14.16
CA ASP A 130 -4.71 4.51 -15.20
C ASP A 130 -3.91 5.59 -15.96
N TYR A 131 -4.54 6.74 -16.26
CA TYR A 131 -3.86 7.88 -16.87
C TYR A 131 -2.66 8.38 -16.04
N ALA A 132 -2.79 8.41 -14.71
CA ALA A 132 -1.71 8.80 -13.81
C ALA A 132 -0.64 7.70 -13.69
N HIS A 133 -1.04 6.42 -13.65
CA HIS A 133 -0.15 5.27 -13.57
C HIS A 133 0.79 5.17 -14.77
N GLU A 134 0.28 5.45 -15.98
CA GLU A 134 1.10 5.53 -17.20
C GLU A 134 2.23 6.57 -17.12
N ARG A 135 2.08 7.56 -16.22
CA ARG A 135 3.06 8.64 -15.98
C ARG A 135 3.88 8.41 -14.70
N GLY A 136 3.77 7.22 -14.11
CA GLY A 136 4.51 6.84 -12.92
C GLY A 136 4.03 7.52 -11.63
N LEU A 137 2.81 8.05 -11.60
CA LEU A 137 2.22 8.66 -10.41
C LEU A 137 1.13 7.78 -9.81
N LEU A 138 1.30 7.40 -8.54
CA LEU A 138 0.28 6.69 -7.75
C LEU A 138 -0.54 7.69 -6.92
N HIS A 139 -1.82 7.40 -6.73
CA HIS A 139 -2.71 8.22 -5.93
C HIS A 139 -2.54 7.98 -4.43
N ARG A 140 -2.44 6.72 -3.98
CA ARG A 140 -2.21 6.24 -2.60
C ARG A 140 -3.28 6.57 -1.55
N ASP A 141 -4.33 7.31 -1.91
CA ASP A 141 -5.45 7.67 -1.02
C ASP A 141 -6.81 7.67 -1.73
N VAL A 142 -7.09 6.67 -2.58
CA VAL A 142 -8.39 6.58 -3.26
C VAL A 142 -9.47 6.24 -2.23
N LYS A 143 -10.46 7.14 -2.08
CA LYS A 143 -11.61 6.98 -1.18
C LYS A 143 -12.75 7.92 -1.57
N PRO A 144 -14.00 7.67 -1.11
CA PRO A 144 -15.15 8.51 -1.46
C PRO A 144 -14.97 10.02 -1.16
N ALA A 145 -14.19 10.37 -0.13
CA ALA A 145 -13.97 11.78 0.24
C ALA A 145 -13.06 12.55 -0.75
N ASN A 146 -12.30 11.84 -1.58
CA ASN A 146 -11.39 12.42 -2.59
C ASN A 146 -12.01 12.41 -4.00
N ILE A 147 -13.27 11.99 -4.13
CA ILE A 147 -14.01 11.98 -5.40
C ILE A 147 -15.02 13.13 -5.38
N LEU A 148 -14.77 14.16 -6.18
CA LEU A 148 -15.62 15.35 -6.29
C LEU A 148 -16.65 15.17 -7.41
N LEU A 149 -17.88 15.59 -7.11
CA LEU A 149 -19.05 15.43 -7.96
C LEU A 149 -19.73 16.80 -8.11
N THR A 150 -19.86 17.28 -9.33
CA THR A 150 -20.67 18.48 -9.60
C THR A 150 -22.16 18.12 -9.65
N ASP A 151 -23.00 19.15 -9.72
CA ASP A 151 -24.42 18.95 -10.02
C ASP A 151 -24.60 18.33 -11.42
N ALA A 152 -25.72 17.62 -11.59
CA ALA A 152 -25.97 16.80 -12.78
C ALA A 152 -26.37 17.60 -14.03
N SER A 153 -26.55 18.92 -13.95
CA SER A 153 -27.04 19.76 -15.04
C SER A 153 -25.98 20.77 -15.49
N PRO A 154 -25.57 20.78 -16.78
CA PRO A 154 -26.05 19.94 -17.88
C PRO A 154 -25.44 18.53 -17.92
N ARG A 155 -24.32 18.30 -17.25
CA ARG A 155 -23.70 16.97 -17.07
C ARG A 155 -22.93 16.94 -15.76
N ARG A 156 -23.07 15.84 -15.02
CA ARG A 156 -22.26 15.58 -13.84
C ARG A 156 -20.80 15.39 -14.22
N ARG A 157 -19.90 16.16 -13.62
CA ARG A 157 -18.46 15.89 -13.66
C ARG A 157 -18.06 15.09 -12.42
N ILE A 158 -17.12 14.17 -12.63
CA ILE A 158 -16.56 13.30 -11.61
C ILE A 158 -15.05 13.52 -11.68
N LEU A 159 -14.47 14.02 -10.59
CA LEU A 159 -13.05 14.35 -10.54
C LEU A 159 -12.39 13.72 -9.31
N LEU A 160 -11.25 13.09 -9.53
CA LEU A 160 -10.35 12.61 -8.49
C LEU A 160 -9.44 13.76 -8.03
N ALA A 161 -9.51 14.05 -6.74
CA ALA A 161 -8.73 15.08 -6.07
C ALA A 161 -7.68 14.45 -5.13
N ASP A 162 -6.75 15.27 -4.65
CA ASP A 162 -5.78 14.87 -3.60
C ASP A 162 -4.91 13.66 -3.97
N PHE A 163 -4.31 13.69 -5.17
CA PHE A 163 -3.16 12.84 -5.48
C PHE A 163 -2.15 12.94 -4.34
N GLY A 164 -1.64 11.80 -3.89
CA GLY A 164 -0.89 11.62 -2.65
C GLY A 164 0.49 12.28 -2.58
N ILE A 165 0.63 13.50 -3.09
CA ILE A 165 1.80 14.41 -3.20
C ILE A 165 2.56 14.57 -1.86
N ALA A 166 1.98 14.12 -0.76
CA ALA A 166 2.48 14.25 0.61
C ALA A 166 2.52 12.91 1.38
N ARG A 167 2.36 11.75 0.72
CA ARG A 167 2.37 10.44 1.39
C ARG A 167 3.73 9.77 1.31
N GLU A 168 4.23 9.40 2.47
CA GLU A 168 5.46 8.62 2.61
C GLU A 168 5.28 7.19 2.07
N LEU A 169 6.17 6.81 1.16
CA LEU A 169 6.21 5.50 0.50
C LEU A 169 6.83 4.40 1.38
N GLY A 170 7.39 4.74 2.55
CA GLY A 170 8.31 3.84 3.24
C GLY A 170 8.24 3.78 4.76
N ASP A 171 7.55 4.68 5.46
CA ASP A 171 7.58 4.71 6.93
C ASP A 171 6.23 4.33 7.55
N ILE A 172 5.89 3.06 7.38
CA ILE A 172 4.77 2.42 8.07
C ILE A 172 5.23 1.76 9.37
N SER A 173 6.54 1.72 9.64
CA SER A 173 7.06 1.50 10.99
C SER A 173 6.58 2.57 11.97
N GLY A 174 6.36 3.80 11.49
CA GLY A 174 5.79 4.92 12.25
C GLY A 174 4.28 4.87 12.45
N LEU A 175 3.52 3.87 11.94
CA LEU A 175 2.06 3.84 12.09
C LEU A 175 1.55 3.70 13.54
N THR A 176 2.46 3.47 14.49
CA THR A 176 2.17 3.44 15.94
C THR A 176 2.39 4.77 16.64
N ALA A 177 3.07 5.73 16.00
CA ALA A 177 3.38 7.03 16.57
C ALA A 177 2.74 8.13 15.72
N THR A 178 1.68 8.73 16.25
CA THR A 178 1.11 10.04 15.85
C THR A 178 -0.08 10.00 14.88
N ASN A 179 -1.28 9.94 15.47
CA ASN A 179 -2.51 10.69 15.11
C ASN A 179 -3.01 10.76 13.65
N MET A 180 -2.56 9.88 12.74
CA MET A 180 -3.13 9.75 11.40
C MET A 180 -4.45 8.97 11.43
N LEU A 181 -5.51 9.66 10.98
CA LEU A 181 -6.94 9.36 11.10
C LEU A 181 -7.33 7.88 10.89
N VAL A 182 -8.12 7.37 11.84
CA VAL A 182 -8.89 6.11 11.83
C VAL A 182 -9.68 5.86 10.52
N GLY A 183 -9.92 6.89 9.70
CA GLY A 183 -10.71 6.79 8.45
C GLY A 183 -9.93 6.39 7.19
N THR A 184 -8.61 6.55 7.15
CA THR A 184 -7.82 6.27 5.93
C THR A 184 -7.54 4.79 5.74
N THR A 185 -7.34 4.06 6.83
CA THR A 185 -6.93 2.64 6.79
C THR A 185 -7.96 1.72 6.15
N ALA A 186 -9.23 2.15 6.09
CA ALA A 186 -10.35 1.38 5.53
C ALA A 186 -10.26 1.13 4.01
N TYR A 187 -9.34 1.81 3.32
CA TYR A 187 -9.14 1.69 1.87
C TYR A 187 -7.69 1.29 1.50
N CYS A 188 -6.81 1.09 2.49
CA CYS A 188 -5.40 0.80 2.24
C CYS A 188 -5.21 -0.62 1.71
N ALA A 189 -4.42 -0.74 0.65
CA ALA A 189 -4.03 -2.04 0.11
C ALA A 189 -3.13 -2.82 1.10
N PRO A 190 -3.16 -4.17 1.08
CA PRO A 190 -2.33 -5.00 1.94
C PRO A 190 -0.82 -4.70 1.81
N GLU A 191 -0.33 -4.57 0.59
CA GLU A 191 1.06 -4.25 0.27
C GLU A 191 1.46 -2.85 0.76
N GLN A 192 0.52 -1.90 0.73
CA GLN A 192 0.70 -0.58 1.34
C GLN A 192 0.87 -0.75 2.84
N LEU A 193 -0.03 -1.44 3.54
CA LEU A 193 0.08 -1.67 4.98
C LEU A 193 1.33 -2.45 5.42
N GLN A 194 1.95 -3.22 4.50
CA GLN A 194 3.18 -3.97 4.74
C GLN A 194 4.46 -3.18 4.41
N GLY A 195 4.34 -1.98 3.84
CA GLY A 195 5.48 -1.22 3.32
C GLY A 195 6.22 -1.95 2.19
N ALA A 196 5.49 -2.74 1.39
CA ALA A 196 6.03 -3.38 0.21
C ALA A 196 6.00 -2.43 -1.00
N ASP A 197 6.70 -2.80 -2.08
CA ASP A 197 6.69 -2.03 -3.32
C ASP A 197 5.26 -1.87 -3.84
N LEU A 198 4.90 -0.65 -4.24
CA LEU A 198 3.57 -0.29 -4.72
C LEU A 198 3.59 -0.06 -6.21
N ASP A 199 2.57 -0.57 -6.88
CA ASP A 199 2.21 -0.24 -8.26
C ASP A 199 0.75 0.23 -8.32
N GLY A 200 0.22 0.44 -9.53
CA GLY A 200 -1.15 0.90 -9.74
C GLY A 200 -2.23 -0.01 -9.14
N ARG A 201 -1.91 -1.27 -8.84
CA ARG A 201 -2.86 -2.21 -8.23
C ARG A 201 -3.17 -1.87 -6.78
N ALA A 202 -2.32 -1.11 -6.10
CA ALA A 202 -2.63 -0.58 -4.78
C ALA A 202 -3.80 0.43 -4.84
N ASP A 203 -3.80 1.30 -5.85
CA ASP A 203 -4.92 2.22 -6.11
C ASP A 203 -6.16 1.48 -6.59
N GLN A 204 -6.01 0.42 -7.39
CA GLN A 204 -7.13 -0.44 -7.79
C GLN A 204 -7.79 -1.12 -6.59
N TYR A 205 -7.02 -1.59 -5.61
CA TYR A 205 -7.57 -2.16 -4.38
C TYR A 205 -8.39 -1.11 -3.61
N ALA A 206 -7.85 0.10 -3.48
CA ALA A 206 -8.52 1.21 -2.83
C ALA A 206 -9.79 1.65 -3.59
N LEU A 207 -9.77 1.59 -4.93
CA LEU A 207 -10.94 1.79 -5.80
C LEU A 207 -11.99 0.69 -5.59
N GLY A 208 -11.58 -0.57 -5.40
CA GLY A 208 -12.47 -1.67 -5.03
C GLY A 208 -13.14 -1.46 -3.68
N CYS A 209 -12.39 -1.01 -2.67
CA CYS A 209 -12.93 -0.63 -1.36
C CYS A 209 -13.92 0.53 -1.48
N THR A 210 -13.60 1.51 -2.33
CA THR A 210 -14.45 2.67 -2.63
C THR A 210 -15.75 2.24 -3.30
N ALA A 211 -15.70 1.37 -4.31
CA ALA A 211 -16.88 0.82 -4.98
C ALA A 211 -17.79 0.08 -3.97
N PHE A 212 -17.19 -0.81 -3.16
CA PHE A 212 -17.92 -1.54 -2.12
C PHE A 212 -18.61 -0.57 -1.15
N ASP A 213 -17.88 0.46 -0.68
CA ASP A 213 -18.41 1.46 0.23
C ASP A 213 -19.62 2.18 -0.39
N LEU A 214 -19.45 2.74 -1.58
CA LEU A 214 -20.52 3.47 -2.28
C LEU A 214 -21.76 2.60 -2.50
N LEU A 215 -21.60 1.31 -2.80
CA LEU A 215 -22.72 0.36 -2.99
C LEU A 215 -23.38 -0.08 -1.67
N ALA A 216 -22.62 -0.26 -0.60
CA ALA A 216 -23.11 -0.79 0.68
C ALA A 216 -23.44 0.28 1.74
N GLY A 217 -23.04 1.54 1.51
CA GLY A 217 -23.04 2.58 2.54
C GLY A 217 -21.91 2.46 3.58
N SER A 218 -21.00 1.50 3.41
CA SER A 218 -19.86 1.30 4.30
C SER A 218 -18.76 0.44 3.67
N ALA A 219 -17.49 0.78 3.94
CA ALA A 219 -16.30 0.04 3.53
C ALA A 219 -16.37 -1.48 3.86
N PRO A 220 -15.64 -2.34 3.12
CA PRO A 220 -15.68 -3.78 3.31
C PRO A 220 -15.24 -4.19 4.72
N PHE A 221 -14.22 -3.52 5.26
CA PHE A 221 -13.72 -3.73 6.62
C PHE A 221 -13.92 -2.47 7.45
N ARG A 222 -14.60 -2.62 8.60
CA ARG A 222 -14.85 -1.52 9.53
C ARG A 222 -14.80 -2.03 10.95
N HIS A 223 -13.98 -1.39 11.77
CA HIS A 223 -13.92 -1.63 13.20
C HIS A 223 -13.52 -0.33 13.90
N SER A 224 -13.91 -0.18 15.17
CA SER A 224 -13.46 0.95 16.02
C SER A 224 -11.96 0.92 16.34
N ASN A 225 -11.28 -0.20 16.05
CA ASN A 225 -9.87 -0.43 16.32
C ASN A 225 -9.13 -0.53 14.98
N PRO A 226 -8.28 0.45 14.62
CA PRO A 226 -7.52 0.43 13.38
C PRO A 226 -6.68 -0.83 13.18
N ALA A 227 -6.12 -1.41 14.24
CA ALA A 227 -5.32 -2.64 14.14
C ALA A 227 -6.13 -3.84 13.64
N VAL A 228 -7.42 -3.90 13.98
CA VAL A 228 -8.34 -4.93 13.49
C VAL A 228 -8.60 -4.73 12.00
N VAL A 229 -8.86 -3.49 11.58
CA VAL A 229 -9.07 -3.14 10.15
C VAL A 229 -7.83 -3.48 9.33
N ILE A 230 -6.64 -3.14 9.82
CA ILE A 230 -5.36 -3.50 9.19
C ILE A 230 -5.25 -5.02 9.05
N THR A 231 -5.48 -5.77 10.14
CA THR A 231 -5.43 -7.24 10.11
C THR A 231 -6.42 -7.83 9.09
N GLN A 232 -7.61 -7.25 8.97
CA GLN A 232 -8.62 -7.66 8.00
C GLN A 232 -8.16 -7.41 6.57
N HIS A 233 -7.61 -6.22 6.28
CA HIS A 233 -7.02 -5.95 4.97
C HIS A 233 -5.90 -6.94 4.64
N LEU A 234 -5.03 -7.27 5.61
CA LEU A 234 -3.91 -8.17 5.39
C LEU A 234 -4.28 -9.65 5.18
N SER A 235 -5.35 -10.14 5.82
CA SER A 235 -5.56 -11.59 5.96
C SER A 235 -6.99 -12.09 5.80
N THR A 236 -8.00 -11.25 6.07
CA THR A 236 -9.41 -11.68 6.02
C THR A 236 -9.94 -11.56 4.59
N PRO A 237 -10.56 -12.62 4.01
CA PRO A 237 -11.25 -12.51 2.73
C PRO A 237 -12.26 -11.34 2.74
N PRO A 238 -12.36 -10.55 1.64
CA PRO A 238 -13.38 -9.52 1.56
C PRO A 238 -14.78 -10.15 1.68
N PRO A 239 -15.73 -9.54 2.42
CA PRO A 239 -17.11 -10.02 2.41
C PRO A 239 -17.71 -9.86 1.02
N ASN A 240 -18.62 -10.75 0.64
CA ASN A 240 -19.41 -10.56 -0.57
C ASN A 240 -20.34 -9.37 -0.39
N ILE A 241 -20.58 -8.59 -1.45
CA ILE A 241 -21.50 -7.45 -1.39
C ILE A 241 -22.94 -7.95 -1.18
N SER A 242 -23.26 -9.14 -1.71
CA SER A 242 -24.55 -9.82 -1.52
C SER A 242 -24.91 -10.13 -0.07
N GLU A 243 -23.93 -10.24 0.82
CA GLU A 243 -24.18 -10.41 2.26
C GLU A 243 -24.85 -9.17 2.88
N ARG A 244 -24.66 -7.98 2.26
CA ARG A 244 -25.25 -6.71 2.69
C ARG A 244 -26.40 -6.27 1.79
N ARG A 245 -26.28 -6.53 0.49
CA ARG A 245 -27.20 -6.10 -0.58
C ARG A 245 -27.43 -7.28 -1.53
N PRO A 246 -28.33 -8.23 -1.22
CA PRO A 246 -28.53 -9.46 -2.00
C PRO A 246 -28.81 -9.23 -3.50
N GLU A 247 -29.42 -8.09 -3.85
CA GLU A 247 -29.69 -7.68 -5.22
C GLU A 247 -28.45 -7.30 -6.03
N LEU A 248 -27.27 -7.22 -5.40
CA LEU A 248 -25.97 -6.92 -6.01
C LEU A 248 -25.06 -8.15 -6.13
N ALA A 249 -25.61 -9.37 -6.03
CA ALA A 249 -24.81 -10.61 -6.08
C ALA A 249 -24.02 -10.80 -7.38
N ASP A 250 -24.47 -10.18 -8.46
CA ASP A 250 -23.74 -10.12 -9.73
C ASP A 250 -22.40 -9.36 -9.63
N LEU A 251 -22.20 -8.56 -8.58
CA LEU A 251 -20.98 -7.80 -8.33
C LEU A 251 -19.99 -8.49 -7.37
N ASP A 252 -20.35 -9.64 -6.78
CA ASP A 252 -19.49 -10.37 -5.84
C ASP A 252 -18.14 -10.75 -6.48
N GLY A 253 -18.17 -11.28 -7.71
CA GLY A 253 -16.97 -11.66 -8.45
C GLY A 253 -16.03 -10.48 -8.70
N PRO A 254 -16.48 -9.41 -9.40
CA PRO A 254 -15.65 -8.24 -9.65
C PRO A 254 -15.04 -7.59 -8.40
N LEU A 255 -15.83 -7.44 -7.34
CA LEU A 255 -15.34 -6.87 -6.09
C LEU A 255 -14.35 -7.80 -5.39
N THR A 256 -14.59 -9.11 -5.39
CA THR A 256 -13.66 -10.08 -4.81
C THR A 256 -12.31 -10.07 -5.52
N THR A 257 -12.29 -10.00 -6.85
CA THR A 257 -11.05 -9.93 -7.64
C THR A 257 -10.29 -8.63 -7.37
N ALA A 258 -10.95 -7.47 -7.38
CA ALA A 258 -10.29 -6.19 -7.07
C ALA A 258 -9.75 -6.12 -5.63
N LEU A 259 -10.41 -6.82 -4.70
CA LEU A 259 -10.02 -6.88 -3.28
C LEU A 259 -9.14 -8.09 -2.95
N ALA A 260 -8.56 -8.76 -3.95
CA ALA A 260 -7.63 -9.85 -3.74
C ALA A 260 -6.39 -9.37 -2.95
N LYS A 261 -5.89 -10.22 -2.06
CA LYS A 261 -4.82 -9.84 -1.13
C LYS A 261 -3.47 -9.68 -1.81
N LYS A 262 -3.22 -10.49 -2.82
CA LYS A 262 -2.05 -10.42 -3.67
C LYS A 262 -2.34 -9.51 -4.87
N PRO A 263 -1.48 -8.53 -5.17
CA PRO A 263 -1.67 -7.65 -6.33
C PRO A 263 -1.81 -8.42 -7.65
N GLU A 264 -1.07 -9.51 -7.83
CA GLU A 264 -1.10 -10.34 -9.04
C GLU A 264 -2.41 -11.09 -9.30
N ASP A 265 -3.25 -11.25 -8.27
CA ASP A 265 -4.56 -11.88 -8.38
C ASP A 265 -5.67 -10.87 -8.74
N ARG A 266 -5.33 -9.58 -8.88
CA ARG A 266 -6.28 -8.52 -9.22
C ARG A 266 -6.31 -8.25 -10.74
N TYR A 267 -7.13 -7.28 -11.14
CA TYR A 267 -7.22 -6.88 -12.54
C TYR A 267 -5.91 -6.24 -13.03
N PRO A 268 -5.57 -6.34 -14.32
CA PRO A 268 -4.38 -5.69 -14.86
C PRO A 268 -4.40 -4.16 -14.72
N THR A 269 -5.55 -3.53 -14.96
CA THR A 269 -5.74 -2.06 -14.91
C THR A 269 -6.97 -1.67 -14.09
N CYS A 270 -7.08 -0.40 -13.66
CA CYS A 270 -8.29 0.09 -13.00
C CYS A 270 -9.50 0.05 -13.97
N ALA A 271 -9.29 0.32 -15.25
CA ALA A 271 -10.32 0.26 -16.28
C ALA A 271 -10.88 -1.16 -16.47
N ASP A 272 -10.04 -2.20 -16.40
CA ASP A 272 -10.50 -3.59 -16.45
C ASP A 272 -11.44 -3.92 -15.28
N PHE A 273 -11.12 -3.44 -14.08
CA PHE A 273 -12.01 -3.56 -12.92
C PHE A 273 -13.33 -2.82 -13.15
N ALA A 274 -13.29 -1.56 -13.60
CA ALA A 274 -14.50 -0.79 -13.87
C ALA A 274 -15.38 -1.43 -14.95
N ALA A 275 -14.78 -1.98 -16.01
CA ALA A 275 -15.48 -2.70 -17.07
C ALA A 275 -16.14 -3.97 -16.53
N ALA A 276 -15.46 -4.74 -15.68
CA ALA A 276 -16.03 -5.91 -15.03
C ALA A 276 -17.24 -5.53 -14.14
N LEU A 277 -17.13 -4.43 -13.38
CA LEU A 277 -18.22 -3.90 -12.56
C LEU A 277 -19.43 -3.43 -13.40
N GLY A 278 -19.18 -2.82 -14.56
CA GLY A 278 -20.21 -2.31 -15.47
C GLY A 278 -20.85 -3.34 -16.40
N SER A 279 -20.14 -4.41 -16.76
CA SER A 279 -20.64 -5.47 -17.67
C SER A 279 -21.95 -6.12 -17.22
N GLN A 280 -22.21 -6.10 -15.92
CA GLN A 280 -23.42 -6.67 -15.32
C GLN A 280 -24.63 -5.73 -15.36
N LEU A 281 -24.50 -4.51 -15.87
CA LEU A 281 -25.65 -3.63 -16.17
C LEU A 281 -26.34 -4.05 -17.48
N SER A 282 -25.56 -4.50 -18.46
CA SER A 282 -26.07 -4.84 -19.81
C SER A 282 -26.84 -6.16 -19.87
N THR A 283 -26.55 -7.12 -18.97
CA THR A 283 -27.26 -8.40 -18.88
C THR A 283 -28.70 -8.21 -18.39
N ALA A 284 -28.94 -7.27 -17.47
CA ALA A 284 -30.27 -6.97 -16.95
C ALA A 284 -31.17 -6.23 -17.96
N GLU A 285 -30.61 -5.40 -18.84
CA GLU A 285 -31.36 -4.73 -19.92
C GLU A 285 -31.63 -5.65 -21.12
N SER A 286 -30.73 -6.61 -21.40
CA SER A 286 -30.94 -7.58 -22.50
C SER A 286 -32.02 -8.63 -22.19
N GLU A 287 -32.28 -8.93 -20.92
CA GLU A 287 -33.34 -9.88 -20.53
C GLU A 287 -34.76 -9.29 -20.67
N VAL A 288 -34.89 -7.97 -20.82
CA VAL A 288 -36.18 -7.29 -21.05
C VAL A 288 -36.45 -7.02 -22.55
N ALA A 289 -35.45 -7.24 -23.42
CA ALA A 289 -35.51 -6.90 -24.85
C ALA A 289 -35.55 -8.09 -25.81
N ALA A 290 -35.68 -9.33 -25.32
CA ALA A 290 -35.72 -10.53 -26.15
C ALA A 290 -37.08 -11.26 -26.09
N GLY A 291 -38.14 -10.59 -26.56
CA GLY A 291 -39.36 -11.28 -27.01
C GLY A 291 -39.29 -11.53 -28.52
N PRO A 292 -39.38 -12.77 -29.03
CA PRO A 292 -39.46 -13.00 -30.46
C PRO A 292 -40.81 -12.49 -30.99
N THR A 293 -40.77 -11.49 -31.88
CA THR A 293 -41.95 -11.03 -32.63
C THR A 293 -42.39 -12.15 -33.57
N THR A 294 -43.40 -12.91 -33.16
CA THR A 294 -44.15 -13.81 -34.04
C THR A 294 -45.49 -13.15 -34.34
N VAL A 295 -45.68 -12.73 -35.59
CA VAL A 295 -46.93 -12.17 -36.10
C VAL A 295 -47.93 -13.31 -36.30
N ILE A 296 -49.05 -13.29 -35.58
CA ILE A 296 -50.21 -14.15 -35.86
C ILE A 296 -51.47 -13.28 -35.91
N PRO A 297 -52.23 -13.28 -37.02
CA PRO A 297 -53.60 -12.78 -37.03
C PRO A 297 -54.56 -13.86 -36.50
N ALA A 298 -55.38 -13.51 -35.51
CA ALA A 298 -56.53 -14.30 -35.03
C ALA A 298 -57.72 -14.13 -36.02
N PRO A 299 -58.76 -15.01 -36.10
CA PRO A 299 -59.55 -15.39 -34.91
C PRO A 299 -60.33 -16.76 -34.89
N THR A 300 -60.79 -17.11 -33.68
CA THR A 300 -61.99 -17.90 -33.26
C THR A 300 -62.14 -19.41 -33.54
N GLU A 301 -62.23 -20.21 -32.45
CA GLU A 301 -63.28 -21.22 -32.06
C GLU A 301 -62.69 -22.27 -31.08
N VAL A 302 -63.09 -22.37 -29.79
CA VAL A 302 -64.28 -23.02 -29.15
C VAL A 302 -64.08 -24.52 -28.78
N ILE A 303 -64.28 -24.81 -27.48
CA ILE A 303 -64.63 -26.09 -26.77
C ILE A 303 -63.54 -27.17 -26.48
N ALA A 304 -63.23 -27.37 -25.18
CA ALA A 304 -63.59 -28.57 -24.36
C ALA A 304 -62.69 -28.78 -23.11
N LYS A 305 -63.33 -29.02 -21.94
CA LYS A 305 -62.77 -29.64 -20.72
C LYS A 305 -62.92 -31.18 -20.83
N PRO A 306 -62.20 -32.08 -20.11
CA PRO A 306 -62.38 -32.22 -18.65
C PRO A 306 -61.21 -32.80 -17.79
N ARG A 307 -61.16 -32.32 -16.53
CA ARG A 307 -61.12 -33.07 -15.23
C ARG A 307 -59.91 -33.98 -14.86
N GLY A 308 -59.36 -33.70 -13.66
CA GLY A 308 -58.71 -34.69 -12.79
C GLY A 308 -57.80 -34.08 -11.72
N ALA A 309 -58.26 -34.05 -10.46
CA ALA A 309 -57.42 -33.90 -9.25
C ALA A 309 -57.23 -35.29 -8.62
N PRO A 310 -56.19 -35.53 -7.78
CA PRO A 310 -56.43 -35.40 -6.33
C PRO A 310 -55.24 -34.93 -5.44
N ALA A 311 -55.62 -34.18 -4.40
CA ALA A 311 -55.23 -34.11 -2.97
C ALA A 311 -53.80 -34.42 -2.40
N PRO A 312 -53.45 -33.82 -1.22
CA PRO A 312 -52.09 -33.67 -0.68
C PRO A 312 -51.81 -34.56 0.56
N PRO A 313 -50.61 -34.46 1.17
CA PRO A 313 -50.47 -34.73 2.63
C PRO A 313 -49.54 -33.69 3.33
N PRO A 314 -49.24 -33.81 4.65
CA PRO A 314 -49.97 -33.11 5.71
C PRO A 314 -49.08 -32.22 6.61
N THR A 315 -49.72 -31.39 7.42
CA THR A 315 -49.12 -30.69 8.56
C THR A 315 -49.24 -31.51 9.85
N ALA A 316 -48.23 -31.47 10.74
CA ALA A 316 -48.39 -31.17 12.18
C ALA A 316 -47.15 -31.48 13.06
N ARG A 317 -46.82 -30.47 13.90
CA ARG A 317 -46.44 -30.51 15.33
C ARG A 317 -45.05 -31.03 15.77
N GLY A 318 -44.23 -30.10 16.31
CA GLY A 318 -44.25 -29.80 17.76
C GLY A 318 -43.06 -30.26 18.65
N GLY A 319 -42.47 -29.30 19.36
CA GLY A 319 -41.70 -29.44 20.62
C GLY A 319 -40.16 -29.45 20.47
N SER A 320 -39.30 -28.98 21.38
CA SER A 320 -39.32 -28.00 22.49
C SER A 320 -37.90 -27.97 23.10
N ARG A 321 -37.38 -26.77 23.41
CA ARG A 321 -36.41 -26.38 24.49
C ARG A 321 -35.08 -27.16 24.76
N GLY A 322 -33.95 -26.53 24.37
CA GLY A 322 -32.68 -26.22 25.13
C GLY A 322 -31.77 -27.34 25.71
N PRO A 323 -30.64 -27.01 26.41
CA PRO A 323 -29.51 -26.07 26.12
C PRO A 323 -28.09 -26.72 26.31
N ALA A 324 -26.99 -25.99 26.00
CA ALA A 324 -25.59 -26.06 26.54
C ALA A 324 -24.55 -25.71 25.42
N VAL A 325 -23.75 -24.64 25.45
CA VAL A 325 -22.63 -24.26 26.36
C VAL A 325 -21.67 -25.41 26.67
N ALA A 326 -20.49 -25.43 26.01
CA ALA A 326 -19.17 -25.62 26.64
C ALA A 326 -18.05 -26.04 25.64
N ILE A 327 -17.56 -25.13 24.77
CA ILE A 327 -16.17 -25.21 24.26
C ILE A 327 -15.65 -23.77 24.07
N GLY A 328 -15.34 -23.10 25.18
CA GLY A 328 -14.78 -21.74 25.15
C GLY A 328 -13.85 -21.39 26.30
N ALA A 329 -13.79 -22.22 27.35
CA ALA A 329 -13.03 -21.92 28.56
C ALA A 329 -11.66 -22.61 28.65
N LEU A 330 -11.32 -23.54 27.76
CA LEU A 330 -10.05 -24.29 27.83
C LEU A 330 -8.87 -23.60 27.11
N VAL A 331 -9.13 -22.68 26.16
CA VAL A 331 -8.06 -21.99 25.42
C VAL A 331 -7.54 -20.76 26.18
N ALA A 332 -8.38 -20.08 26.98
CA ALA A 332 -7.97 -18.91 27.75
C ALA A 332 -7.05 -19.25 28.94
N VAL A 333 -7.21 -20.42 29.54
CA VAL A 333 -6.36 -20.86 30.67
C VAL A 333 -4.96 -21.27 30.20
N ALA A 334 -4.83 -21.81 28.98
CA ALA A 334 -3.53 -22.18 28.40
C ALA A 334 -2.64 -20.95 28.10
N VAL A 335 -3.24 -19.83 27.68
CA VAL A 335 -2.48 -18.60 27.36
C VAL A 335 -1.97 -17.89 28.63
N VAL A 336 -2.74 -17.92 29.72
CA VAL A 336 -2.32 -17.31 31.00
C VAL A 336 -1.23 -18.14 31.69
N ALA A 337 -1.28 -19.48 31.59
CA ALA A 337 -0.26 -20.36 32.18
C ALA A 337 1.11 -20.25 31.49
N VAL A 338 1.13 -20.06 30.15
CA VAL A 338 2.37 -19.85 29.39
C VAL A 338 2.97 -18.47 29.69
N GLY A 339 2.15 -17.43 29.81
CA GLY A 339 2.61 -16.09 30.20
C GLY A 339 3.24 -16.03 31.59
N ALA A 340 2.66 -16.75 32.57
CA ALA A 340 3.21 -16.84 33.92
C ALA A 340 4.52 -17.64 33.98
N TYR A 341 4.66 -18.70 33.18
CA TYR A 341 5.88 -19.50 33.12
C TYR A 341 7.09 -18.72 32.57
N PHE A 342 6.88 -17.89 31.54
CA PHE A 342 7.94 -17.04 30.98
C PHE A 342 8.22 -15.79 31.82
N GLY A 343 7.20 -15.22 32.48
CA GLY A 343 7.37 -14.06 33.37
C GLY A 343 8.22 -14.35 34.61
N VAL A 344 8.12 -15.56 35.18
CA VAL A 344 8.90 -15.96 36.36
C VAL A 344 10.34 -16.38 36.00
N ARG A 345 10.58 -16.89 34.78
CA ARG A 345 11.94 -17.22 34.31
C ARG A 345 12.78 -16.01 33.86
N ALA A 346 12.13 -14.91 33.50
CA ALA A 346 12.82 -13.67 33.08
C ALA A 346 13.30 -12.79 34.25
N LEU A 347 12.82 -13.02 35.48
CA LEU A 347 13.16 -12.22 36.66
C LEU A 347 14.15 -12.89 37.64
N GLY A 348 14.55 -14.13 37.39
CA GLY A 348 15.47 -14.86 38.26
C GLY A 348 16.71 -15.32 37.50
N THR A 349 17.69 -14.43 37.31
CA THR A 349 19.14 -14.73 37.21
C THR A 349 19.93 -13.46 36.87
N ARG A 350 20.15 -12.62 37.88
CA ARG A 350 21.32 -11.74 37.92
C ARG A 350 22.14 -12.14 39.14
N ASN A 351 23.23 -12.87 38.92
CA ASN A 351 24.46 -12.58 39.65
C ASN A 351 25.72 -13.24 39.07
N HIS A 352 26.77 -12.42 39.04
CA HIS A 352 28.20 -12.68 39.24
C HIS A 352 28.95 -13.73 38.40
N GLN A 353 29.92 -13.23 37.62
CA GLN A 353 31.36 -13.10 37.97
C GLN A 353 32.32 -13.49 36.83
N HIS A 354 33.45 -12.79 36.85
CA HIS A 354 34.63 -12.82 35.98
C HIS A 354 35.23 -14.22 35.73
N HIS A 355 35.83 -14.44 34.54
CA HIS A 355 37.30 -14.60 34.38
C HIS A 355 37.74 -14.76 32.91
N ASN A 356 38.96 -14.30 32.65
CA ASN A 356 39.74 -14.38 31.41
C ASN A 356 40.04 -15.83 30.98
N ALA A 357 40.23 -16.04 29.66
CA ALA A 357 41.46 -16.57 29.03
C ALA A 357 41.20 -17.42 27.76
N THR A 358 41.86 -17.01 26.66
CA THR A 358 42.63 -17.83 25.69
C THR A 358 41.93 -18.88 24.81
N ALA A 359 42.05 -18.70 23.49
CA ALA A 359 41.82 -19.68 22.41
C ALA A 359 43.14 -20.42 22.04
N PRO A 360 43.23 -21.28 21.00
CA PRO A 360 42.28 -22.22 20.35
C PRO A 360 42.90 -23.64 20.11
N ALA A 361 42.15 -24.62 19.59
CA ALA A 361 42.69 -25.68 18.70
C ALA A 361 41.60 -26.52 18.00
N GLN A 362 41.93 -26.95 16.78
CA GLN A 362 41.16 -27.66 15.75
C GLN A 362 41.08 -29.19 15.96
N SER A 363 40.08 -29.87 15.34
CA SER A 363 40.28 -31.16 14.64
C SER A 363 39.03 -31.60 13.85
N ALA A 364 39.23 -32.34 12.74
CA ALA A 364 38.23 -32.68 11.72
C ALA A 364 38.10 -34.20 11.43
N ALA A 365 36.86 -34.63 11.12
CA ALA A 365 36.37 -35.71 10.18
C ALA A 365 36.57 -37.23 10.50
N PRO A 366 35.86 -38.22 9.84
CA PRO A 366 34.49 -38.37 9.24
C PRO A 366 33.80 -39.76 9.56
N PRO A 367 32.96 -40.43 8.71
CA PRO A 367 31.49 -40.31 8.50
C PRO A 367 30.65 -41.62 8.71
N ALA A 368 29.31 -41.53 8.75
CA ALA A 368 28.35 -42.64 8.46
C ALA A 368 26.89 -42.15 8.26
N PRO A 369 25.99 -42.93 7.61
CA PRO A 369 24.94 -42.41 6.71
C PRO A 369 23.50 -42.50 7.25
N GLY A 370 22.61 -41.72 6.63
CA GLY A 370 21.18 -42.02 6.51
C GLY A 370 20.25 -41.24 7.44
N GLY A 371 19.32 -40.48 6.85
CA GLY A 371 18.14 -39.99 7.56
C GLY A 371 17.58 -38.67 7.05
N ALA A 372 16.48 -38.77 6.28
CA ALA A 372 15.36 -37.82 6.17
C ALA A 372 15.65 -36.32 6.02
N ALA A 373 15.14 -35.76 4.92
CA ALA A 373 15.09 -34.32 4.65
C ALA A 373 14.48 -33.54 5.85
N ALA A 374 15.35 -32.79 6.53
CA ALA A 374 14.96 -31.78 7.49
C ALA A 374 14.41 -30.54 6.75
N PRO A 375 13.47 -29.79 7.35
CA PRO A 375 13.07 -28.47 6.83
C PRO A 375 14.28 -27.54 6.78
N PRO A 376 14.36 -26.57 5.84
CA PRO A 376 15.54 -25.74 5.68
C PRO A 376 15.85 -25.00 6.98
N SER A 377 16.98 -25.39 7.59
CA SER A 377 17.57 -24.74 8.74
C SER A 377 17.85 -23.28 8.38
N ASN A 378 17.28 -22.38 9.15
CA ASN A 378 17.49 -20.94 9.08
C ASN A 378 18.90 -20.62 9.61
N THR A 379 19.94 -21.05 8.90
CA THR A 379 21.33 -20.83 9.28
C THR A 379 21.69 -19.41 8.88
N ALA A 380 21.61 -18.47 9.83
CA ALA A 380 22.18 -17.15 9.65
C ALA A 380 23.67 -17.29 9.29
N ILE A 381 24.06 -16.80 8.12
CA ILE A 381 25.43 -16.98 7.61
C ILE A 381 26.39 -16.20 8.50
N LYS A 382 27.43 -16.89 9.01
CA LYS A 382 28.61 -16.23 9.58
C LYS A 382 29.53 -15.80 8.45
N LEU A 383 29.81 -14.50 8.39
CA LEU A 383 30.67 -13.93 7.34
C LEU A 383 32.13 -14.23 7.67
N SER A 384 32.89 -14.70 6.69
CA SER A 384 34.31 -15.07 6.83
C SER A 384 35.27 -13.89 6.65
N GLY A 385 34.75 -12.77 6.15
CA GLY A 385 35.50 -11.55 5.88
C GLY A 385 34.64 -10.53 5.14
N GLN A 386 35.22 -9.36 4.86
CA GLN A 386 34.51 -8.26 4.19
C GLN A 386 34.00 -8.63 2.80
N ILE A 387 34.68 -9.58 2.13
CA ILE A 387 34.16 -10.29 0.96
C ILE A 387 33.93 -11.74 1.38
N THR A 388 32.68 -12.19 1.31
CA THR A 388 32.29 -13.57 1.55
C THR A 388 31.75 -14.15 0.24
N ASP A 389 32.55 -14.97 -0.43
CA ASP A 389 32.19 -15.62 -1.70
C ASP A 389 32.10 -17.14 -1.50
N GLN A 390 30.91 -17.62 -1.12
CA GLN A 390 30.68 -19.05 -0.86
C GLN A 390 30.54 -19.86 -2.15
N VAL A 391 30.32 -19.18 -3.28
CA VAL A 391 29.97 -19.80 -4.56
C VAL A 391 31.16 -19.78 -5.53
N GLY A 392 32.19 -18.97 -5.24
CA GLY A 392 33.38 -18.84 -6.06
C GLY A 392 33.13 -18.04 -7.34
N VAL A 393 32.31 -16.99 -7.26
CA VAL A 393 31.95 -16.17 -8.44
C VAL A 393 32.99 -15.13 -8.80
N LEU A 394 33.93 -14.80 -7.91
CA LEU A 394 35.00 -13.84 -8.20
C LEU A 394 36.30 -14.56 -8.58
N GLY A 395 36.84 -14.22 -9.75
CA GLY A 395 38.23 -14.57 -10.09
C GLY A 395 39.25 -13.76 -9.27
N PRO A 396 40.55 -14.14 -9.25
CA PRO A 396 41.56 -13.42 -8.45
C PRO A 396 41.67 -11.92 -8.76
N LEU A 397 41.61 -11.55 -10.05
CA LEU A 397 41.68 -10.14 -10.47
C LEU A 397 40.44 -9.34 -10.05
N GLU A 398 39.27 -9.96 -10.07
CA GLU A 398 38.01 -9.35 -9.67
C GLU A 398 37.94 -9.18 -8.15
N TYR A 399 38.36 -10.21 -7.41
CA TYR A 399 38.50 -10.16 -5.96
C TYR A 399 39.40 -9.00 -5.55
N ASP A 400 40.59 -8.88 -6.17
CA ASP A 400 41.51 -7.78 -5.90
C ASP A 400 40.91 -6.41 -6.23
N ALA A 401 40.13 -6.30 -7.32
CA ALA A 401 39.48 -5.07 -7.71
C ALA A 401 38.37 -4.65 -6.74
N VAL A 402 37.53 -5.59 -6.30
CA VAL A 402 36.51 -5.36 -5.27
C VAL A 402 37.18 -4.97 -3.97
N ASN A 403 38.20 -5.72 -3.53
CA ASN A 403 38.92 -5.44 -2.28
C ASN A 403 39.52 -4.02 -2.28
N ARG A 404 40.18 -3.60 -3.37
CA ARG A 404 40.68 -2.21 -3.51
C ARG A 404 39.58 -1.15 -3.44
N ALA A 405 38.38 -1.43 -3.95
CA ALA A 405 37.26 -0.50 -3.84
C ALA A 405 36.74 -0.39 -2.39
N LEU A 406 36.66 -1.52 -1.68
CA LEU A 406 36.25 -1.58 -0.28
C LEU A 406 37.27 -0.91 0.65
N THR A 407 38.57 -1.15 0.44
CA THR A 407 39.64 -0.49 1.20
C THR A 407 39.59 1.03 1.01
N ARG A 408 39.44 1.52 -0.23
CA ARG A 408 39.32 2.96 -0.48
C ARG A 408 38.12 3.59 0.21
N LEU A 409 36.95 2.94 0.18
CA LEU A 409 35.77 3.42 0.88
C LEU A 409 36.02 3.50 2.39
N TYR A 410 36.69 2.49 2.96
CA TYR A 410 37.00 2.48 4.38
C TYR A 410 38.02 3.58 4.74
N ASP A 411 39.09 3.71 3.98
CA ASP A 411 40.13 4.73 4.22
C ASP A 411 39.58 6.14 4.05
N GLY A 412 38.68 6.35 3.08
CA GLY A 412 38.09 7.66 2.80
C GLY A 412 36.94 8.04 3.74
N ARG A 413 36.15 7.07 4.23
CA ARG A 413 34.87 7.34 4.93
C ARG A 413 34.65 6.59 6.22
N SER A 414 35.61 5.77 6.65
CA SER A 414 35.47 4.85 7.78
C SER A 414 34.20 3.96 7.69
N THR A 415 33.70 3.74 6.47
CA THR A 415 32.50 2.95 6.20
C THR A 415 32.93 1.55 5.75
N ARG A 416 32.46 0.52 6.44
CA ARG A 416 32.76 -0.87 6.11
C ARG A 416 31.63 -1.46 5.29
N LEU A 417 31.82 -1.56 3.98
CA LEU A 417 30.88 -2.28 3.11
C LEU A 417 31.27 -3.76 3.05
N TRP A 418 30.36 -4.64 3.47
CA TRP A 418 30.47 -6.09 3.40
C TRP A 418 29.79 -6.59 2.12
N VAL A 419 30.49 -7.39 1.31
CA VAL A 419 29.97 -7.94 0.06
C VAL A 419 29.84 -9.45 0.20
N VAL A 420 28.63 -9.97 -0.04
CA VAL A 420 28.30 -11.37 0.23
C VAL A 420 27.62 -12.00 -0.99
N TYR A 421 28.23 -13.06 -1.51
CA TYR A 421 27.69 -13.85 -2.62
C TYR A 421 27.17 -15.19 -2.10
N VAL A 422 25.90 -15.45 -2.35
CA VAL A 422 25.20 -16.69 -1.97
C VAL A 422 24.54 -17.33 -3.18
N GLN A 423 24.30 -18.64 -3.15
CA GLN A 423 23.55 -19.33 -4.21
C GLN A 423 22.13 -18.77 -4.29
N THR A 424 21.42 -18.82 -3.16
CA THR A 424 20.08 -18.26 -2.98
C THR A 424 19.94 -17.66 -1.57
N PHE A 425 18.88 -16.89 -1.33
CA PHE A 425 18.53 -16.42 0.01
C PHE A 425 17.75 -17.44 0.85
N GLY A 426 17.72 -18.72 0.45
CA GLY A 426 17.10 -19.80 1.24
C GLY A 426 15.60 -19.61 1.47
N GLY A 427 14.87 -19.02 0.51
CA GLY A 427 13.44 -18.73 0.62
C GLY A 427 13.10 -17.46 1.40
N LEU A 428 14.08 -16.78 1.99
CA LEU A 428 13.89 -15.45 2.58
C LEU A 428 13.92 -14.37 1.51
N LYS A 429 13.14 -13.30 1.70
CA LYS A 429 13.30 -12.08 0.89
C LYS A 429 14.73 -11.52 1.07
N PRO A 430 15.37 -10.99 0.02
CA PRO A 430 16.75 -10.48 0.08
C PRO A 430 16.98 -9.50 1.24
N PHE A 431 16.00 -8.63 1.47
CA PHE A 431 16.05 -7.67 2.56
C PHE A 431 16.11 -8.35 3.93
N LYS A 432 15.18 -9.27 4.23
CA LYS A 432 15.15 -9.97 5.52
C LYS A 432 16.38 -10.84 5.74
N TRP A 433 16.89 -11.43 4.67
CA TRP A 433 18.13 -12.19 4.70
C TRP A 433 19.31 -11.32 5.13
N ALA A 434 19.46 -10.13 4.52
CA ALA A 434 20.54 -9.20 4.86
C ALA A 434 20.45 -8.69 6.30
N GLU A 435 19.24 -8.37 6.78
CA GLU A 435 19.00 -7.98 8.17
C GLU A 435 19.44 -9.07 9.15
N ASN A 436 19.03 -10.32 8.92
CA ASN A 436 19.43 -11.45 9.75
C ASN A 436 20.96 -11.64 9.75
N ALA A 437 21.61 -11.46 8.58
CA ALA A 437 23.06 -11.54 8.46
C ALA A 437 23.77 -10.42 9.24
N MET A 438 23.28 -9.18 9.18
CA MET A 438 23.82 -8.05 9.94
C MET A 438 23.73 -8.30 11.45
N VAL A 439 22.57 -8.76 11.94
CA VAL A 439 22.34 -9.08 13.36
C VAL A 439 23.24 -10.22 13.81
N ALA A 440 23.33 -11.30 13.03
CA ALA A 440 24.11 -12.48 13.39
C ALA A 440 25.63 -12.23 13.42
N ASN A 441 26.10 -11.17 12.75
CA ASN A 441 27.51 -10.80 12.67
C ASN A 441 27.84 -9.51 13.43
N ASN A 442 26.92 -9.01 14.28
CA ASN A 442 27.13 -7.86 15.16
C ASN A 442 27.56 -6.58 14.41
N PHE A 443 26.90 -6.30 13.27
CA PHE A 443 27.17 -5.11 12.48
C PHE A 443 26.91 -3.85 13.32
N THR A 444 27.78 -2.85 13.17
CA THR A 444 27.65 -1.54 13.79
C THR A 444 27.01 -0.54 12.83
N ASP A 445 26.71 0.66 13.31
CA ASP A 445 26.15 1.74 12.48
C ASP A 445 27.11 2.23 11.37
N SER A 446 28.37 1.76 11.37
CA SER A 446 29.37 2.01 10.32
C SER A 446 29.46 0.91 9.26
N ASP A 447 28.72 -0.19 9.44
CA ASP A 447 28.78 -1.37 8.58
C ASP A 447 27.59 -1.40 7.60
N ALA A 448 27.88 -1.35 6.31
CA ALA A 448 26.93 -1.56 5.22
C ALA A 448 27.06 -2.99 4.66
N ILE A 449 26.03 -3.51 4.01
CA ILE A 449 26.05 -4.82 3.36
C ILE A 449 25.45 -4.78 1.95
N LEU A 450 26.12 -5.44 1.01
CA LEU A 450 25.61 -5.82 -0.30
C LEU A 450 25.57 -7.35 -0.37
N ALA A 451 24.37 -7.93 -0.38
CA ALA A 451 24.16 -9.37 -0.53
C ALA A 451 23.59 -9.67 -1.92
N ILE A 452 24.19 -10.60 -2.66
CA ILE A 452 23.81 -10.96 -4.03
C ILE A 452 23.54 -12.45 -4.12
N ALA A 453 22.36 -12.82 -4.63
CA ALA A 453 22.06 -14.19 -5.02
C ALA A 453 22.61 -14.46 -6.43
N THR A 454 23.19 -15.63 -6.64
CA THR A 454 23.89 -15.99 -7.88
C THR A 454 23.05 -16.88 -8.80
N GLU A 455 22.06 -17.61 -8.27
CA GLU A 455 21.11 -18.43 -9.05
C GLU A 455 19.85 -17.66 -9.49
N GLY A 456 19.76 -16.35 -9.22
CA GLY A 456 18.68 -15.48 -9.68
C GLY A 456 19.02 -14.00 -9.50
N PRO A 457 18.37 -13.07 -10.23
CA PRO A 457 18.73 -11.65 -10.24
C PRO A 457 18.18 -10.92 -9.00
N ALA A 458 18.58 -11.37 -7.82
CA ALA A 458 18.12 -10.85 -6.55
C ALA A 458 19.29 -10.35 -5.72
N PHE A 459 19.15 -9.17 -5.13
CA PHE A 459 20.16 -8.61 -4.25
C PHE A 459 19.52 -7.75 -3.16
N SER A 460 20.29 -7.44 -2.14
CA SER A 460 19.94 -6.51 -1.06
C SER A 460 21.12 -5.61 -0.78
N PHE A 461 20.91 -4.30 -0.82
CA PHE A 461 21.91 -3.30 -0.46
C PHE A 461 21.39 -2.50 0.73
N ARG A 462 22.05 -2.63 1.89
CA ARG A 462 21.63 -2.02 3.15
C ARG A 462 22.75 -1.17 3.70
N VAL A 463 22.42 0.06 4.03
CA VAL A 463 23.36 1.07 4.50
C VAL A 463 22.70 1.77 5.68
N PRO A 464 23.23 1.67 6.91
CA PRO A 464 22.66 2.34 8.08
C PRO A 464 22.62 3.87 7.91
N ASN A 465 21.65 4.52 8.56
CA ASN A 465 21.50 5.98 8.48
C ASN A 465 22.77 6.74 8.88
N ALA A 466 23.52 6.26 9.89
CA ALA A 466 24.76 6.89 10.31
C ALA A 466 25.83 6.97 9.21
N VAL A 467 25.79 6.08 8.21
CA VAL A 467 26.69 6.13 7.05
C VAL A 467 26.31 7.27 6.10
N ILE A 468 25.02 7.59 5.98
CA ILE A 468 24.45 8.56 5.02
C ILE A 468 24.15 9.93 5.62
N THR A 469 24.00 10.07 6.94
CA THR A 469 23.67 11.34 7.61
C THR A 469 24.66 12.44 7.24
N GLY A 470 24.15 13.56 6.70
CA GLY A 470 24.94 14.73 6.30
C GLY A 470 25.74 14.55 5.00
N LYS A 471 25.45 13.52 4.19
CA LYS A 471 26.13 13.24 2.92
C LYS A 471 25.14 13.14 1.76
N ALA A 472 25.54 13.59 0.58
CA ALA A 472 24.77 13.49 -0.66
C ALA A 472 24.84 12.07 -1.28
N ILE A 473 24.43 11.05 -0.52
CA ILE A 473 24.39 9.65 -0.98
C ILE A 473 22.94 9.29 -1.32
N ASP A 474 22.63 9.16 -2.60
CA ASP A 474 21.33 8.64 -3.07
C ASP A 474 21.41 7.13 -3.26
N LEU A 475 20.96 6.38 -2.25
CA LEU A 475 21.01 4.92 -2.22
C LEU A 475 20.14 4.27 -3.31
N GLU A 476 18.99 4.87 -3.63
CA GLU A 476 18.07 4.35 -4.64
C GLU A 476 18.61 4.57 -6.05
N MET A 477 19.25 5.71 -6.32
CA MET A 477 19.98 5.91 -7.57
C MET A 477 21.13 4.90 -7.72
N ILE A 478 21.93 4.67 -6.66
CA ILE A 478 23.01 3.67 -6.69
C ILE A 478 22.44 2.26 -6.97
N ARG A 479 21.33 1.92 -6.31
CA ARG A 479 20.64 0.64 -6.45
C ARG A 479 20.11 0.44 -7.86
N ARG A 480 19.35 1.41 -8.38
CA ARG A 480 18.66 1.32 -9.68
C ARG A 480 19.62 1.43 -10.86
N ASP A 481 20.54 2.40 -10.83
CA ASP A 481 21.31 2.77 -12.02
C ASP A 481 22.65 2.02 -12.09
N ARG A 482 23.15 1.49 -10.96
CA ARG A 482 24.49 0.88 -10.91
C ARG A 482 24.46 -0.58 -10.46
N ILE A 483 23.84 -0.90 -9.33
CA ILE A 483 23.88 -2.26 -8.76
C ILE A 483 22.94 -3.20 -9.51
N SER A 484 21.67 -2.83 -9.66
CA SER A 484 20.65 -3.68 -10.30
C SER A 484 21.07 -4.11 -11.71
N PRO A 485 21.46 -3.22 -12.64
CA PRO A 485 21.80 -3.63 -14.00
C PRO A 485 23.01 -4.57 -14.05
N ALA A 486 23.97 -4.41 -13.14
CA ALA A 486 25.11 -5.30 -13.04
C ALA A 486 24.72 -6.69 -12.51
N VAL A 487 23.86 -6.76 -11.48
CA VAL A 487 23.34 -8.03 -10.93
C VAL A 487 22.53 -8.79 -12.00
N PHE A 488 21.64 -8.11 -12.72
CA PHE A 488 20.83 -8.73 -13.77
C PHE A 488 21.65 -9.22 -14.98
N ARG A 489 22.85 -8.66 -15.20
CA ARG A 489 23.79 -9.13 -16.23
C ARG A 489 24.84 -10.12 -15.71
N HIS A 490 24.72 -10.55 -14.46
CA HIS A 490 25.71 -11.41 -13.80
C HIS A 490 27.13 -10.79 -13.69
N GLU A 491 27.22 -9.46 -13.69
CA GLU A 491 28.46 -8.68 -13.54
C GLU A 491 28.76 -8.43 -12.05
N TRP A 492 29.07 -9.48 -11.30
CA TRP A 492 29.14 -9.49 -9.83
C TRP A 492 30.18 -8.54 -9.23
N ALA A 493 31.38 -8.52 -9.79
CA ALA A 493 32.45 -7.63 -9.36
C ALA A 493 32.07 -6.16 -9.62
N ARG A 494 31.42 -5.90 -10.76
CA ARG A 494 30.96 -4.55 -11.12
C ARG A 494 29.89 -4.04 -10.17
N ALA A 495 28.94 -4.89 -9.78
CA ALA A 495 27.92 -4.55 -8.80
C ALA A 495 28.54 -4.14 -7.45
N ALA A 496 29.52 -4.90 -6.96
CA ALA A 496 30.22 -4.60 -5.71
C ALA A 496 31.06 -3.31 -5.78
N ILE A 497 31.80 -3.10 -6.86
CA ILE A 497 32.59 -1.88 -7.07
C ILE A 497 31.67 -0.66 -7.18
N ALA A 498 30.55 -0.78 -7.89
CA ALA A 498 29.57 0.29 -8.03
C ALA A 498 28.94 0.70 -6.69
N ALA A 499 28.64 -0.27 -5.82
CA ALA A 499 28.15 -0.02 -4.48
C ALA A 499 29.20 0.73 -3.64
N ALA A 500 30.46 0.28 -3.66
CA ALA A 500 31.54 0.93 -2.93
C ALA A 500 31.78 2.38 -3.41
N GLN A 501 31.84 2.61 -4.73
CA GLN A 501 32.00 3.94 -5.34
C GLN A 501 30.80 4.86 -5.08
N GLY A 502 29.59 4.30 -5.06
CA GLY A 502 28.38 5.06 -4.74
C GLY A 502 28.41 5.60 -3.31
N LEU A 503 28.97 4.84 -2.37
CA LEU A 503 29.13 5.28 -0.99
C LEU A 503 30.31 6.24 -0.80
N ASP A 504 31.28 6.24 -1.71
CA ASP A 504 32.50 7.06 -1.64
C ASP A 504 32.32 8.53 -2.11
N VAL A 505 31.11 8.93 -2.55
CA VAL A 505 30.84 10.28 -3.08
C VAL A 505 31.06 11.37 -2.03
N ALA A 506 32.20 12.08 -2.10
CA ALA A 506 32.59 13.22 -1.24
C ALA A 506 31.42 14.22 -1.02
N PRO A 507 31.23 14.78 0.18
CA PRO A 507 30.43 15.99 0.29
C PRO A 507 31.08 17.04 -0.61
N SER A 508 30.32 17.54 -1.58
CA SER A 508 30.72 18.65 -2.46
C SER A 508 30.85 19.94 -1.68
#